data_AF-A0A0F9AZT4-F1
#
_entry.id   AF-A0A0F9AZT4-F1
#
_cell.length_a   1.000
_cell.length_b   1.000
_cell.length_c   1.000
_cell.angle_alpha   90.00
_cell.angle_beta   90.00
_cell.angle_gamma   90.00
#
_symmetry.space_group_name_H-M   'P 1'
#
loop_
_entity.id
_entity.type
_entity.pdbx_description
1 polymer ?
#
loop_
_entity_poly.entity_id
_entity_poly.type
_entity_poly.pdbx_seq_one_letter_code
_entity_poly.pdbx_strand_id
1 'polypeptide(L)'
;MAVSITDKISYKRLVTAGNDGIWFEDINVAAGTLIELAPATSDIDTGDQLTAASVFQKMFVVNGANLKIADFVNTRLTHTALTIAHARGDILTQASSAASMIVDHTNTAKTITYGYTTTGTWDFSNSVTGSGLGTAFTPTGVAGVLTHTALTTVHAADDVLTQANTSATMTVEATDVEKTHTYGKMTAGVFNTSDSVTGSGSGTAFTPTAVSYLPPVWYDWTVEPGGSSGAMPAKAYLITVYRGRLVLSGNPQYPNQWFMSKVADPFDWVYSSTDPLTAVAGNSADAGEIGDIVRALIPYKDDYLIFGCASTIWVLTGAPAASGEIDEVDLT
;
A
#
# COMPACT_ATOMS: atom_id res chain seq x y z
N MET A 1 -25.10 21.55 6.21
CA MET A 1 -24.18 20.49 6.69
C MET A 1 -22.79 20.96 6.34
N ALA A 2 -21.99 21.37 7.33
CA ALA A 2 -20.61 21.79 7.05
C ALA A 2 -19.83 20.52 6.67
N VAL A 3 -19.51 20.38 5.40
CA VAL A 3 -18.57 19.37 4.93
C VAL A 3 -17.20 19.92 5.29
N SER A 4 -16.58 19.34 6.32
CA SER A 4 -15.14 19.49 6.55
C SER A 4 -14.44 18.92 5.30
N ILE A 5 -13.61 19.73 4.66
CA ILE A 5 -12.80 19.32 3.50
C ILE A 5 -11.41 18.84 3.98
N THR A 6 -11.21 18.72 5.30
CA THR A 6 -9.91 18.51 5.94
C THR A 6 -9.97 17.38 6.96
N ASP A 7 -10.54 16.25 6.59
CA ASP A 7 -10.60 15.10 7.50
C ASP A 7 -9.23 14.43 7.68
N LYS A 8 -8.27 14.67 6.76
CA LYS A 8 -6.86 14.29 6.93
C LYS A 8 -5.91 15.33 6.33
N ILE A 9 -4.87 15.69 7.08
CA ILE A 9 -3.79 16.53 6.58
C ILE A 9 -2.99 15.70 5.55
N SER A 10 -2.89 16.22 4.33
CA SER A 10 -2.01 15.63 3.31
C SER A 10 -0.57 16.07 3.60
N TYR A 11 0.30 15.10 3.83
CA TYR A 11 1.74 15.34 4.00
C TYR A 11 2.46 15.09 2.69
N LYS A 12 3.34 16.00 2.30
CA LYS A 12 4.34 15.72 1.27
C LYS A 12 5.49 15.00 1.94
N ARG A 13 5.90 13.87 1.37
CA ARG A 13 7.06 13.10 1.82
C ARG A 13 7.91 12.78 0.62
N LEU A 14 9.22 12.90 0.77
CA LEU A 14 10.15 12.28 -0.16
C LEU A 14 10.17 10.77 0.14
N VAL A 15 10.07 9.97 -0.90
CA VAL A 15 10.22 8.52 -0.83
C VAL A 15 11.21 8.10 -1.91
N THR A 16 12.15 7.23 -1.57
CA THR A 16 13.18 6.74 -2.48
C THR A 16 13.39 5.24 -2.30
N ALA A 17 13.81 4.58 -3.37
CA ALA A 17 14.28 3.20 -3.33
C ALA A 17 15.80 3.18 -3.43
N GLY A 18 16.45 2.26 -2.71
CA GLY A 18 17.89 2.07 -2.79
C GLY A 18 18.34 0.94 -1.88
N ASN A 19 19.37 0.19 -2.32
CA ASN A 19 19.90 -0.97 -1.60
C ASN A 19 18.79 -1.97 -1.21
N ASP A 20 17.92 -2.27 -2.17
CA ASP A 20 16.78 -3.19 -2.03
C ASP A 20 15.81 -2.81 -0.90
N GLY A 21 15.78 -1.54 -0.50
CA GLY A 21 14.90 -1.00 0.53
C GLY A 21 14.18 0.26 0.08
N ILE A 22 13.11 0.60 0.82
CA ILE A 22 12.36 1.85 0.67
C ILE A 22 12.69 2.77 1.84
N TRP A 23 12.91 4.04 1.53
CA TRP A 23 13.26 5.08 2.48
C TRP A 23 12.32 6.26 2.33
N PHE A 24 11.92 6.87 3.43
CA PHE A 24 10.99 7.99 3.41
C PHE A 24 11.34 9.06 4.45
N GLU A 25 10.97 10.30 4.15
CA GLU A 25 11.04 11.38 5.12
C GLU A 25 9.84 11.27 6.08
N ASP A 26 10.12 10.90 7.33
CA ASP A 26 9.09 10.93 8.39
C ASP A 26 8.90 12.39 8.86
N ILE A 27 7.65 12.75 9.16
CA ILE A 27 7.33 14.07 9.68
C ILE A 27 7.88 14.32 11.10
N ASN A 28 8.22 13.26 11.82
CA ASN A 28 8.70 13.30 13.18
C ASN A 28 10.23 13.33 13.27
N VAL A 29 10.95 13.32 12.14
CA VAL A 29 12.41 13.50 12.11
C VAL A 29 12.81 14.85 11.54
N ALA A 30 14.08 15.20 11.72
CA ALA A 30 14.63 16.42 11.14
C ALA A 30 14.47 16.40 9.61
N ALA A 31 14.12 17.56 9.04
CA ALA A 31 13.97 17.70 7.59
C ALA A 31 15.23 17.25 6.85
N GLY A 32 15.04 16.46 5.78
CA GLY A 32 16.13 15.87 5.01
C GLY A 32 16.71 14.57 5.58
N THR A 33 16.22 14.08 6.72
CA THR A 33 16.54 12.74 7.22
C THR A 33 15.55 11.73 6.64
N LEU A 34 16.08 10.65 6.05
CA LEU A 34 15.29 9.52 5.56
C LEU A 34 15.34 8.38 6.57
N ILE A 35 14.20 7.74 6.81
CA ILE A 35 14.07 6.53 7.63
C ILE A 35 13.72 5.37 6.71
N GLU A 36 14.28 4.20 7.00
CA GLU A 36 13.96 2.97 6.29
C GLU A 36 12.54 2.50 6.63
N LEU A 37 11.75 2.18 5.62
CA LEU A 37 10.56 1.35 5.78
C LEU A 37 11.03 -0.10 5.89
N ALA A 38 11.52 -0.48 7.07
CA ALA A 38 12.19 -1.77 7.30
C ALA A 38 11.41 -3.01 6.82
N PRO A 39 10.07 -3.06 6.86
CA PRO A 39 9.33 -4.18 6.25
C PRO A 39 9.49 -4.33 4.73
N ALA A 40 10.04 -3.34 4.02
CA ALA A 40 10.29 -3.37 2.58
C ALA A 40 11.69 -3.90 2.19
N THR A 41 12.56 -4.14 3.16
CA THR A 41 13.95 -4.56 2.92
C THR A 41 13.99 -5.92 2.22
N SER A 42 14.72 -6.00 1.10
CA SER A 42 14.85 -7.19 0.24
C SER A 42 13.58 -7.65 -0.48
N ASP A 43 12.51 -6.86 -0.42
CA ASP A 43 11.22 -7.14 -1.08
C ASP A 43 11.13 -6.56 -2.51
N ILE A 44 12.15 -5.77 -2.88
CA ILE A 44 12.36 -5.17 -4.20
C ILE A 44 13.81 -5.38 -4.62
N ASP A 45 14.05 -5.42 -5.93
CA ASP A 45 15.37 -5.51 -6.54
C ASP A 45 15.71 -4.17 -7.20
N THR A 46 16.62 -3.43 -6.58
CA THR A 46 17.11 -2.14 -7.08
C THR A 46 18.20 -2.27 -8.15
N GLY A 47 18.67 -3.50 -8.42
CA GLY A 47 19.53 -3.83 -9.55
C GLY A 47 18.74 -4.08 -10.85
N ASP A 48 17.45 -4.41 -10.75
CA ASP A 48 16.53 -4.51 -11.89
C ASP A 48 15.75 -3.19 -12.10
N GLN A 49 15.01 -3.09 -13.21
CA GLN A 49 14.16 -1.95 -13.48
C GLN A 49 13.07 -1.82 -12.41
N LEU A 50 13.04 -0.66 -11.74
CA LEU A 50 12.05 -0.30 -10.73
C LEU A 50 11.40 1.01 -11.11
N THR A 51 10.07 1.02 -11.18
CA THR A 51 9.28 2.22 -11.40
C THR A 51 8.24 2.34 -10.29
N ALA A 52 7.92 3.57 -9.87
CA ALA A 52 6.90 3.83 -8.88
C ALA A 52 5.97 4.97 -9.30
N ALA A 53 4.73 4.93 -8.82
CA ALA A 53 3.74 5.99 -9.00
C ALA A 53 3.07 6.33 -7.67
N SER A 54 2.89 7.61 -7.41
CA SER A 54 2.20 8.09 -6.21
C SER A 54 0.75 8.43 -6.50
N VAL A 55 -0.18 7.76 -5.83
CA VAL A 55 -1.63 8.06 -5.90
C VAL A 55 -2.30 7.68 -4.58
N PHE A 56 -3.40 8.35 -4.21
CA PHE A 56 -4.16 8.06 -2.98
C PHE A 56 -3.32 8.10 -1.68
N GLN A 57 -2.32 8.98 -1.62
CA GLN A 57 -1.36 9.09 -0.50
C GLN A 57 -0.54 7.81 -0.26
N LYS A 58 -0.34 7.03 -1.32
CA LYS A 58 0.46 5.80 -1.35
C LYS A 58 1.47 5.87 -2.48
N MET A 59 2.50 5.05 -2.39
CA MET A 59 3.42 4.78 -3.49
C MET A 59 3.23 3.34 -3.93
N PHE A 60 2.88 3.15 -5.20
CA PHE A 60 2.79 1.85 -5.86
C PHE A 60 4.13 1.59 -6.55
N VAL A 61 4.73 0.45 -6.28
CA VAL A 61 6.03 0.05 -6.82
C VAL A 61 5.84 -1.15 -7.73
N VAL A 62 6.44 -1.10 -8.92
CA VAL A 62 6.51 -2.23 -9.84
C VAL A 62 7.96 -2.53 -10.17
N ASN A 63 8.33 -3.79 -9.96
CA ASN A 63 9.68 -4.29 -10.16
C ASN A 63 9.59 -5.79 -10.53
N GLY A 64 9.25 -6.06 -11.77
CA GLY A 64 9.01 -7.42 -12.26
C GLY A 64 7.78 -8.03 -11.61
N ALA A 65 7.98 -9.13 -10.85
CA ALA A 65 6.92 -9.79 -10.10
C ALA A 65 6.61 -9.12 -8.76
N ASN A 66 7.48 -8.21 -8.30
CA ASN A 66 7.28 -7.47 -7.06
C ASN A 66 6.36 -6.28 -7.34
N LEU A 67 5.07 -6.47 -7.08
CA LEU A 67 4.04 -5.43 -7.11
C LEU A 67 3.70 -5.07 -5.66
N LYS A 68 4.09 -3.88 -5.21
CA LYS A 68 4.09 -3.53 -3.79
C LYS A 68 3.50 -2.15 -3.55
N ILE A 69 3.04 -1.92 -2.32
CA ILE A 69 2.49 -0.64 -1.87
C ILE A 69 3.23 -0.20 -0.61
N ALA A 70 3.81 1.00 -0.65
CA ALA A 70 4.12 1.75 0.56
C ALA A 70 2.94 2.67 0.88
N ASP A 71 2.29 2.39 2.01
CA ASP A 71 1.06 3.04 2.42
C ASP A 71 1.30 3.86 3.67
N PHE A 72 1.11 5.17 3.55
CA PHE A 72 1.39 6.14 4.60
C PHE A 72 0.13 6.62 5.32
N VAL A 73 -1.04 6.08 4.94
CA VAL A 73 -2.34 6.63 5.33
C VAL A 73 -3.18 5.63 6.12
N ASN A 74 -3.07 4.34 5.83
CA ASN A 74 -3.96 3.34 6.42
C ASN A 74 -3.41 2.74 7.72
N THR A 75 -4.34 2.43 8.61
CA THR A 75 -4.13 1.52 9.74
C THR A 75 -4.22 0.09 9.23
N ARG A 76 -3.30 -0.77 9.68
CA ARG A 76 -3.35 -2.22 9.41
C ARG A 76 -3.88 -2.96 10.65
N LEU A 77 -5.04 -3.61 10.51
CA LEU A 77 -5.58 -4.52 11.50
C LEU A 77 -5.29 -5.95 11.08
N THR A 78 -4.75 -6.75 12.00
CA THR A 78 -4.56 -8.20 11.80
C THR A 78 -5.63 -8.97 12.56
N HIS A 79 -6.22 -9.98 11.95
CA HIS A 79 -7.26 -10.81 12.53
C HIS A 79 -7.19 -12.25 11.98
N THR A 80 -8.00 -13.15 12.53
CA THR A 80 -8.18 -14.48 11.94
C THR A 80 -8.80 -14.36 10.55
N ALA A 81 -8.55 -15.36 9.69
CA ALA A 81 -9.07 -15.35 8.33
C ALA A 81 -10.60 -15.18 8.31
N LEU A 82 -11.08 -14.16 7.61
CA LEU A 82 -12.52 -13.89 7.48
C LEU A 82 -13.13 -14.85 6.47
N THR A 83 -14.36 -15.29 6.73
CA THR A 83 -15.16 -16.02 5.73
C THR A 83 -15.44 -15.12 4.53
N ILE A 84 -15.96 -13.92 4.82
CA ILE A 84 -16.22 -12.86 3.84
C ILE A 84 -15.38 -11.65 4.24
N ALA A 85 -14.53 -11.19 3.32
CA ALA A 85 -13.74 -9.99 3.52
C ALA A 85 -14.63 -8.75 3.49
N HIS A 86 -14.21 -7.70 4.21
CA HIS A 86 -14.84 -6.40 4.05
C HIS A 86 -14.43 -5.79 2.72
N ALA A 87 -15.39 -5.18 2.04
CA ALA A 87 -15.15 -4.55 0.75
C ALA A 87 -14.54 -3.16 0.94
N ARG A 88 -13.79 -2.70 -0.05
CA ARG A 88 -13.34 -1.30 -0.11
C ARG A 88 -14.52 -0.35 0.01
N GLY A 89 -14.39 0.65 0.88
CA GLY A 89 -15.46 1.60 1.19
C GLY A 89 -16.39 1.18 2.33
N ASP A 90 -16.33 -0.06 2.82
CA ASP A 90 -17.04 -0.46 4.04
C ASP A 90 -16.56 0.39 5.23
N ILE A 91 -17.49 0.78 6.10
CA ILE A 91 -17.17 1.44 7.36
C ILE A 91 -17.10 0.37 8.44
N LEU A 92 -15.92 0.19 9.04
CA LEU A 92 -15.75 -0.67 10.20
C LEU A 92 -15.85 0.14 11.47
N THR A 93 -16.56 -0.40 12.46
CA THR A 93 -16.68 0.18 13.80
C THR A 93 -16.32 -0.87 14.84
N GLN A 94 -15.52 -0.48 15.81
CA GLN A 94 -15.22 -1.31 16.97
C GLN A 94 -16.18 -0.99 18.10
N ALA A 95 -16.75 -2.03 18.70
CA ALA A 95 -17.57 -1.87 19.89
C ALA A 95 -16.74 -1.22 21.02
N SER A 96 -17.36 -0.36 21.83
CA SER A 96 -16.82 0.23 23.07
C SER A 96 -15.62 1.19 22.95
N SER A 97 -14.78 1.13 21.91
CA SER A 97 -13.60 2.01 21.74
C SER A 97 -13.86 3.26 20.90
N ALA A 98 -15.04 3.37 20.28
CA ALA A 98 -15.39 4.38 19.29
C ALA A 98 -14.44 4.44 18.07
N ALA A 99 -13.58 3.42 17.91
CA ALA A 99 -12.71 3.30 16.74
C ALA A 99 -13.54 3.03 15.50
N SER A 100 -13.25 3.78 14.44
CA SER A 100 -13.92 3.62 13.15
C SER A 100 -12.91 3.81 12.02
N MET A 101 -13.06 3.06 10.93
CA MET A 101 -12.26 3.24 9.72
C MET A 101 -13.06 2.96 8.46
N ILE A 102 -12.61 3.56 7.35
CA ILE A 102 -13.08 3.21 6.01
C ILE A 102 -12.10 2.19 5.43
N VAL A 103 -12.59 1.01 5.06
CA VAL A 103 -11.76 -0.04 4.45
C VAL A 103 -11.23 0.46 3.13
N ASP A 104 -9.92 0.28 2.92
CA ASP A 104 -9.27 0.56 1.65
C ASP A 104 -8.88 -0.73 0.93
N HIS A 105 -8.39 -1.74 1.66
CA HIS A 105 -7.99 -3.03 1.09
C HIS A 105 -8.04 -4.15 2.14
N THR A 106 -8.44 -5.36 1.74
CA THR A 106 -8.22 -6.58 2.54
C THR A 106 -7.26 -7.51 1.79
N ASN A 107 -6.27 -8.10 2.47
CA ASN A 107 -5.33 -8.99 1.79
C ASN A 107 -6.01 -10.27 1.25
N THR A 108 -5.39 -10.95 0.28
CA THR A 108 -5.94 -12.17 -0.33
C THR A 108 -6.26 -13.27 0.69
N ALA A 109 -5.43 -13.42 1.73
CA ALA A 109 -5.63 -14.40 2.80
C ALA A 109 -6.78 -14.04 3.77
N LYS A 110 -7.35 -12.83 3.66
CA LYS A 110 -8.41 -12.29 4.53
C LYS A 110 -8.03 -12.26 6.02
N THR A 111 -6.75 -12.12 6.32
CA THR A 111 -6.19 -12.04 7.68
C THR A 111 -5.78 -10.62 8.06
N ILE A 112 -5.75 -9.71 7.10
CA ILE A 112 -5.32 -8.33 7.30
C ILE A 112 -6.28 -7.40 6.55
N THR A 113 -6.78 -6.39 7.26
CA THR A 113 -7.58 -5.31 6.69
C THR A 113 -6.85 -3.98 6.88
N TYR A 114 -6.69 -3.24 5.79
CA TYR A 114 -6.14 -1.89 5.73
C TYR A 114 -7.28 -0.90 5.60
N GLY A 115 -7.28 0.15 6.41
CA GLY A 115 -8.29 1.19 6.32
C GLY A 115 -7.87 2.51 6.90
N TYR A 116 -8.53 3.57 6.44
CA TYR A 116 -8.32 4.90 6.97
C TYR A 116 -9.12 5.07 8.27
N THR A 117 -8.43 5.08 9.41
CA THR A 117 -9.05 5.37 10.71
C THR A 117 -9.59 6.80 10.74
N THR A 118 -10.90 6.92 10.93
CA THR A 118 -11.62 8.20 10.98
C THR A 118 -11.78 8.71 12.40
N THR A 119 -11.92 7.80 13.38
CA THR A 119 -12.05 8.14 14.79
C THR A 119 -11.45 7.06 15.70
N GLY A 120 -11.12 7.44 16.93
CA GLY A 120 -10.76 6.51 18.01
C GLY A 120 -9.40 5.83 17.85
N THR A 121 -9.15 4.85 18.70
CA THR A 121 -7.95 4.01 18.69
C THR A 121 -8.37 2.56 18.77
N TRP A 122 -7.86 1.74 17.86
CA TRP A 122 -8.18 0.32 17.79
C TRP A 122 -7.56 -0.45 18.96
N ASP A 123 -8.34 -1.33 19.57
CA ASP A 123 -7.90 -2.24 20.63
C ASP A 123 -8.06 -3.72 20.21
N PHE A 124 -7.67 -4.64 21.10
CA PHE A 124 -7.67 -6.09 20.87
C PHE A 124 -8.80 -6.84 21.60
N SER A 125 -9.67 -6.10 22.29
CA SER A 125 -10.64 -6.64 23.23
C SER A 125 -12.05 -6.74 22.65
N ASN A 126 -12.36 -5.87 21.68
CA ASN A 126 -13.71 -5.68 21.19
C ASN A 126 -13.88 -6.15 19.74
N SER A 127 -15.06 -6.70 19.46
CA SER A 127 -15.45 -7.07 18.11
C SER A 127 -15.60 -5.84 17.21
N VAL A 128 -15.25 -6.03 15.95
CA VAL A 128 -15.32 -5.08 14.85
C VAL A 128 -16.37 -5.58 13.89
N THR A 129 -17.28 -4.68 13.53
CA THR A 129 -18.36 -4.94 12.58
C THR A 129 -18.27 -3.95 11.42
N GLY A 130 -18.61 -4.39 10.22
CA GLY A 130 -18.65 -3.53 9.03
C GLY A 130 -20.08 -3.13 8.63
N SER A 131 -20.20 -2.03 7.89
CA SER A 131 -21.45 -1.63 7.24
C SER A 131 -21.87 -2.54 6.07
N GLY A 132 -20.93 -3.32 5.53
CA GLY A 132 -21.13 -4.22 4.41
C GLY A 132 -21.36 -5.68 4.81
N LEU A 133 -21.02 -6.61 3.91
CA LEU A 133 -21.22 -8.05 4.07
C LEU A 133 -20.04 -8.77 4.73
N GLY A 134 -18.96 -8.05 5.05
CA GLY A 134 -17.79 -8.64 5.68
C GLY A 134 -18.08 -9.23 7.06
N THR A 135 -17.41 -10.33 7.37
CA THR A 135 -17.61 -11.06 8.63
C THR A 135 -17.00 -10.30 9.80
N ALA A 136 -17.75 -10.13 10.89
CA ALA A 136 -17.24 -9.51 12.11
C ALA A 136 -16.01 -10.24 12.67
N PHE A 137 -15.10 -9.50 13.31
CA PHE A 137 -13.85 -10.05 13.84
C PHE A 137 -13.34 -9.28 15.05
N THR A 138 -12.46 -9.89 15.84
CA THR A 138 -11.70 -9.18 16.87
C THR A 138 -10.26 -9.00 16.38
N PRO A 139 -9.68 -7.78 16.41
CA PRO A 139 -8.30 -7.56 16.03
C PRO A 139 -7.38 -8.36 16.95
N THR A 140 -6.52 -9.17 16.34
CA THR A 140 -5.41 -9.85 17.02
C THR A 140 -4.14 -9.01 17.01
N GLY A 141 -4.13 -7.91 16.24
CA GLY A 141 -3.13 -6.88 16.40
C GLY A 141 -3.33 -5.68 15.48
N VAL A 142 -2.59 -4.63 15.79
CA VAL A 142 -2.60 -3.33 15.11
C VAL A 142 -1.15 -3.01 14.75
N ALA A 143 -0.89 -2.54 13.53
CA ALA A 143 0.47 -2.12 13.16
C ALA A 143 0.96 -1.01 14.10
N GLY A 144 2.21 -1.12 14.51
CA GLY A 144 2.85 -0.12 15.33
C GLY A 144 4.35 -0.02 15.07
N VAL A 145 4.91 1.11 15.48
CA VAL A 145 6.35 1.35 15.53
C VAL A 145 6.72 1.92 16.88
N LEU A 146 7.82 1.41 17.43
CA LEU A 146 8.48 1.92 18.62
C LEU A 146 9.76 2.62 18.18
N THR A 147 9.84 3.94 18.39
CA THR A 147 11.07 4.70 18.20
C THR A 147 11.87 4.66 19.48
N HIS A 148 13.18 4.46 19.38
CA HIS A 148 14.10 4.37 20.51
C HIS A 148 15.50 4.83 20.10
N THR A 149 16.38 4.96 21.10
CA THR A 149 17.82 5.11 20.81
C THR A 149 18.37 3.87 20.12
N ALA A 150 19.45 4.04 19.34
CA ALA A 150 20.03 2.96 18.56
C ALA A 150 20.35 1.74 19.43
N LEU A 151 19.77 0.58 19.08
CA LEU A 151 20.02 -0.66 19.82
C LEU A 151 21.41 -1.21 19.52
N THR A 152 22.05 -1.81 20.53
CA THR A 152 23.30 -2.54 20.30
C THR A 152 23.04 -3.83 19.50
N THR A 153 22.00 -4.55 19.90
CA THR A 153 21.48 -5.77 19.25
C THR A 153 20.02 -5.52 18.92
N VAL A 154 19.64 -5.74 17.66
CA VAL A 154 18.25 -5.60 17.19
C VAL A 154 17.38 -6.74 17.72
N HIS A 155 16.08 -6.48 17.82
CA HIS A 155 15.09 -7.54 17.97
C HIS A 155 14.81 -8.13 16.58
N ALA A 156 14.81 -9.45 16.47
CA ALA A 156 14.57 -10.15 15.22
C ALA A 156 13.06 -10.25 14.93
N ALA A 157 12.70 -10.53 13.68
CA ALA A 157 11.33 -10.87 13.34
C ALA A 157 10.82 -12.02 14.24
N ASP A 158 9.54 -11.96 14.60
CA ASP A 158 8.84 -12.87 15.52
C ASP A 158 9.24 -12.78 17.01
N ASP A 159 10.21 -11.93 17.39
CA ASP A 159 10.45 -11.64 18.80
C ASP A 159 9.19 -10.99 19.43
N VAL A 160 8.86 -11.40 20.65
CA VAL A 160 7.76 -10.79 21.42
C VAL A 160 8.33 -9.79 22.39
N LEU A 161 8.07 -8.51 22.13
CA LEU A 161 8.38 -7.42 23.04
C LEU A 161 7.30 -7.32 24.10
N THR A 162 7.72 -7.11 25.36
CA THR A 162 6.85 -6.86 26.51
C THR A 162 7.31 -5.60 27.21
N GLN A 163 6.39 -4.65 27.45
CA GLN A 163 6.65 -3.45 28.22
C GLN A 163 6.37 -3.69 29.71
N ALA A 164 7.31 -3.28 30.55
CA ALA A 164 7.15 -3.29 32.01
C ALA A 164 5.93 -2.44 32.43
N ASN A 165 5.30 -2.79 33.56
CA ASN A 165 4.17 -2.09 34.18
C ASN A 165 2.85 -2.08 33.39
N THR A 166 2.86 -1.84 32.07
CA THR A 166 1.65 -1.89 31.24
C THR A 166 1.32 -3.30 30.76
N SER A 167 2.30 -4.20 30.73
CA SER A 167 2.20 -5.52 30.10
C SER A 167 1.79 -5.43 28.61
N ALA A 168 2.05 -4.30 27.97
CA ALA A 168 1.82 -4.15 26.53
C ALA A 168 2.76 -5.09 25.76
N THR A 169 2.26 -5.70 24.68
CA THR A 169 3.03 -6.66 23.89
C THR A 169 2.99 -6.34 22.41
N MET A 170 4.09 -6.66 21.72
CA MET A 170 4.26 -6.49 20.29
C MET A 170 5.05 -7.66 19.72
N THR A 171 4.61 -8.20 18.59
CA THR A 171 5.42 -9.14 17.79
C THR A 171 6.19 -8.33 16.74
N VAL A 172 7.51 -8.46 16.73
CA VAL A 172 8.39 -7.72 15.82
C VAL A 172 8.24 -8.26 14.40
N GLU A 173 8.13 -7.34 13.44
CA GLU A 173 8.23 -7.65 12.01
C GLU A 173 9.61 -7.29 11.47
N ALA A 174 10.12 -6.12 11.83
CA ALA A 174 11.44 -5.67 11.42
C ALA A 174 11.98 -4.57 12.34
N THR A 175 13.29 -4.43 12.41
CA THR A 175 13.97 -3.24 12.96
C THR A 175 14.77 -2.60 11.83
N ASP A 176 14.74 -1.27 11.74
CA ASP A 176 15.48 -0.51 10.73
C ASP A 176 17.01 -0.72 10.84
N VAL A 177 17.73 -0.46 9.76
CA VAL A 177 19.19 -0.64 9.72
C VAL A 177 19.93 0.27 10.71
N GLU A 178 19.39 1.46 11.01
CA GLU A 178 19.92 2.36 12.05
C GLU A 178 19.59 1.90 13.48
N LYS A 179 18.70 0.91 13.62
CA LYS A 179 18.29 0.29 14.89
C LYS A 179 17.61 1.26 15.83
N THR A 180 16.90 2.24 15.28
CA THR A 180 16.17 3.29 16.01
C THR A 180 14.67 3.13 15.93
N HIS A 181 14.16 2.27 15.04
CA HIS A 181 12.75 2.00 14.84
C HIS A 181 12.51 0.50 14.78
N THR A 182 11.66 0.00 15.68
CA THR A 182 11.18 -1.38 15.62
C THR A 182 9.71 -1.38 15.19
N TYR A 183 9.44 -2.00 14.04
CA TYR A 183 8.14 -2.17 13.42
C TYR A 183 7.54 -3.53 13.76
N GLY A 184 6.21 -3.60 13.80
CA GLY A 184 5.53 -4.86 14.05
C GLY A 184 4.07 -4.72 14.44
N LYS A 185 3.56 -5.81 14.99
CA LYS A 185 2.15 -5.97 15.35
C LYS A 185 2.01 -5.82 16.86
N MET A 186 1.38 -4.73 17.30
CA MET A 186 0.93 -4.59 18.69
C MET A 186 -0.16 -5.63 18.95
N THR A 187 -0.01 -6.43 20.01
CA THR A 187 -0.88 -7.59 20.30
C THR A 187 -1.64 -7.48 21.62
N ALA A 188 -1.18 -6.66 22.56
CA ALA A 188 -1.90 -6.37 23.80
C ALA A 188 -1.48 -5.03 24.40
N GLY A 189 -2.37 -4.43 25.19
CA GLY A 189 -2.09 -3.23 25.98
C GLY A 189 -1.75 -1.99 25.15
N VAL A 190 -1.28 -0.95 25.83
CA VAL A 190 -0.86 0.32 25.23
C VAL A 190 0.58 0.59 25.63
N PHE A 191 1.46 0.79 24.65
CA PHE A 191 2.84 1.16 24.89
C PHE A 191 2.93 2.64 25.28
N ASN A 192 3.85 2.95 26.20
CA ASN A 192 4.19 4.32 26.58
C ASN A 192 5.69 4.60 26.42
N THR A 193 6.11 5.84 26.69
CA THR A 193 7.51 6.30 26.57
C THR A 193 8.28 6.33 27.89
N SER A 194 7.69 5.82 28.98
CA SER A 194 8.26 5.84 30.32
C SER A 194 8.81 4.49 30.75
N ASP A 195 8.20 3.40 30.26
CA ASP A 195 8.49 2.05 30.70
C ASP A 195 9.45 1.32 29.74
N SER A 196 10.36 0.55 30.33
CA SER A 196 11.31 -0.30 29.59
C SER A 196 10.58 -1.45 28.89
N VAL A 197 11.06 -1.77 27.68
CA VAL A 197 10.62 -2.85 26.81
C VAL A 197 11.74 -3.88 26.72
N THR A 198 11.37 -5.14 26.88
CA THR A 198 12.27 -6.30 26.74
C THR A 198 11.71 -7.29 25.74
N GLY A 199 12.56 -7.94 24.95
CA GLY A 199 12.17 -9.00 24.01
C GLY A 199 12.24 -10.39 24.63
N SER A 200 11.40 -11.31 24.14
CA SER A 200 11.40 -12.73 24.53
C SER A 200 12.56 -13.54 23.94
N GLY A 201 13.22 -13.01 22.92
CA GLY A 201 14.30 -13.65 22.19
C GLY A 201 15.56 -12.79 22.15
N SER A 202 15.83 -12.19 20.99
CA SER A 202 17.02 -11.35 20.79
C SER A 202 16.82 -9.92 21.28
N GLY A 203 17.79 -9.06 20.99
CA GLY A 203 17.66 -7.62 21.18
C GLY A 203 18.00 -7.06 22.57
N THR A 204 18.38 -5.79 22.59
CA THR A 204 18.68 -5.05 23.82
C THR A 204 17.40 -4.48 24.41
N ALA A 205 17.26 -4.44 25.74
CA ALA A 205 16.19 -3.71 26.39
C ALA A 205 16.27 -2.21 26.07
N PHE A 206 15.14 -1.54 25.95
CA PHE A 206 15.08 -0.12 25.60
C PHE A 206 13.83 0.56 26.17
N THR A 207 13.86 1.88 26.31
CA THR A 207 12.66 2.68 26.59
C THR A 207 12.28 3.44 25.32
N PRO A 208 11.03 3.30 24.82
CA PRO A 208 10.60 4.04 23.64
C PRO A 208 10.67 5.55 23.87
N THR A 209 11.19 6.29 22.89
CA THR A 209 11.12 7.76 22.85
C THR A 209 9.85 8.25 22.15
N ALA A 210 9.27 7.43 21.27
CA ALA A 210 7.96 7.64 20.68
C ALA A 210 7.27 6.31 20.39
N VAL A 211 5.93 6.35 20.35
CA VAL A 211 5.06 5.21 20.01
C VAL A 211 4.07 5.70 18.95
N SER A 212 3.94 4.95 17.84
CA SER A 212 2.93 5.24 16.82
C SER A 212 2.16 3.98 16.45
N TYR A 213 0.83 4.12 16.35
CA TYR A 213 -0.12 3.09 15.92
C TYR A 213 -0.59 3.30 14.47
N LEU A 214 0.03 4.25 13.78
CA LEU A 214 -0.20 4.56 12.38
C LEU A 214 1.15 4.65 11.64
N PRO A 215 2.04 3.65 11.79
CA PRO A 215 3.26 3.64 10.98
C PRO A 215 2.90 3.46 9.51
N PRO A 216 3.79 3.86 8.58
CA PRO A 216 3.69 3.40 7.21
C PRO A 216 3.71 1.88 7.16
N VAL A 217 2.93 1.30 6.26
CA VAL A 217 2.84 -0.15 6.08
C VAL A 217 3.24 -0.52 4.66
N TRP A 218 3.85 -1.70 4.53
CA TRP A 218 4.33 -2.27 3.27
C TRP A 218 3.63 -3.60 3.01
N TYR A 219 3.07 -3.77 1.81
CA TYR A 219 2.35 -4.99 1.45
C TYR A 219 2.29 -5.24 -0.06
N ASP A 220 1.94 -6.47 -0.42
CA ASP A 220 1.71 -6.88 -1.81
C ASP A 220 0.50 -6.15 -2.41
N TRP A 221 0.69 -5.56 -3.58
CA TRP A 221 -0.40 -5.01 -4.36
C TRP A 221 -1.16 -6.14 -5.04
N THR A 222 -2.33 -6.45 -4.50
CA THR A 222 -3.21 -7.51 -5.02
C THR A 222 -4.62 -6.97 -5.23
N VAL A 223 -5.41 -7.64 -6.08
CA VAL A 223 -6.85 -7.36 -6.21
C VAL A 223 -7.60 -7.70 -4.92
N GLU A 224 -8.79 -7.12 -4.73
CA GLU A 224 -9.61 -7.47 -3.55
C GLU A 224 -9.98 -8.97 -3.52
N PRO A 225 -10.01 -9.59 -2.33
CA PRO A 225 -10.39 -10.98 -2.16
C PRO A 225 -11.87 -11.20 -2.50
N GLY A 226 -12.18 -12.36 -3.08
CA GLY A 226 -13.54 -12.70 -3.52
C GLY A 226 -13.68 -12.87 -5.03
N GLY A 227 -12.63 -12.54 -5.80
CA GLY A 227 -12.52 -12.84 -7.23
C GLY A 227 -13.33 -11.91 -8.14
N SER A 228 -14.13 -11.00 -7.58
CA SER A 228 -14.91 -10.02 -8.33
C SER A 228 -14.09 -8.85 -8.85
N SER A 229 -12.84 -8.66 -8.41
CA SER A 229 -11.99 -7.52 -8.76
C SER A 229 -11.02 -7.81 -9.90
N GLY A 230 -11.27 -8.88 -10.68
CA GLY A 230 -10.49 -9.23 -11.85
C GLY A 230 -9.09 -9.74 -11.50
N ALA A 231 -8.12 -9.47 -12.38
CA ALA A 231 -6.76 -9.95 -12.23
C ALA A 231 -5.74 -8.94 -12.73
N MET A 232 -4.71 -8.69 -11.94
CA MET A 232 -3.56 -7.91 -12.34
C MET A 232 -2.60 -8.72 -13.23
N PRO A 233 -1.77 -8.06 -14.07
CA PRO A 233 -0.68 -8.75 -14.72
C PRO A 233 0.29 -9.33 -13.68
N ALA A 234 0.77 -10.56 -13.89
CA ALA A 234 1.70 -11.22 -12.98
C ALA A 234 3.08 -10.51 -12.88
N LYS A 235 3.42 -9.68 -13.87
CA LYS A 235 4.63 -8.87 -13.89
C LYS A 235 4.35 -7.51 -14.53
N ALA A 236 5.00 -6.48 -14.00
CA ALA A 236 5.05 -5.15 -14.60
C ALA A 236 6.39 -4.47 -14.27
N TYR A 237 6.88 -3.66 -15.20
CA TYR A 237 8.11 -2.88 -15.04
C TYR A 237 7.89 -1.38 -15.21
N LEU A 238 6.74 -1.01 -15.77
CA LEU A 238 6.32 0.36 -16.02
C LEU A 238 5.02 0.62 -15.27
N ILE A 239 4.97 1.72 -14.54
CA ILE A 239 3.76 2.22 -13.89
C ILE A 239 3.63 3.72 -14.11
N THR A 240 2.42 4.20 -14.31
CA THR A 240 2.11 5.63 -14.27
C THR A 240 0.67 5.89 -13.85
N VAL A 241 0.31 7.16 -13.67
CA VAL A 241 -1.07 7.59 -13.43
C VAL A 241 -1.61 8.26 -14.68
N TYR A 242 -2.79 7.83 -15.12
CA TYR A 242 -3.53 8.47 -16.21
C TYR A 242 -5.01 8.52 -15.87
N ARG A 243 -5.62 9.71 -15.87
CA ARG A 243 -7.06 9.94 -15.63
C ARG A 243 -7.61 9.24 -14.38
N GLY A 244 -6.85 9.27 -13.28
CA GLY A 244 -7.24 8.65 -12.01
C GLY A 244 -7.15 7.13 -12.00
N ARG A 245 -6.41 6.53 -12.94
CA ARG A 245 -6.14 5.09 -13.03
C ARG A 245 -4.64 4.85 -12.88
N LEU A 246 -4.28 3.70 -12.31
CA LEU A 246 -2.93 3.18 -12.43
C LEU A 246 -2.80 2.43 -13.74
N VAL A 247 -1.75 2.74 -14.48
CA VAL A 247 -1.43 2.11 -15.77
C VAL A 247 -0.20 1.24 -15.60
N LEU A 248 -0.26 -0.01 -16.06
CA LEU A 248 0.82 -0.98 -16.02
C LEU A 248 1.24 -1.42 -17.42
N SER A 249 2.54 -1.61 -17.63
CA SER A 249 3.09 -2.23 -18.83
C SER A 249 4.51 -2.78 -18.57
N GLY A 250 5.20 -3.20 -19.64
CA GLY A 250 6.57 -3.69 -19.60
C GLY A 250 6.70 -5.17 -19.24
N ASN A 251 5.62 -5.96 -19.24
CA ASN A 251 5.71 -7.40 -19.03
C ASN A 251 6.49 -8.06 -20.18
N PRO A 252 7.65 -8.73 -19.94
CA PRO A 252 8.45 -9.31 -21.02
C PRO A 252 7.72 -10.40 -21.83
N GLN A 253 6.70 -11.05 -21.25
CA GLN A 253 5.91 -12.06 -21.95
C GLN A 253 4.80 -11.47 -22.81
N TYR A 254 4.38 -10.23 -22.50
CA TYR A 254 3.35 -9.48 -23.23
C TYR A 254 3.86 -8.06 -23.46
N PRO A 255 4.93 -7.90 -24.27
CA PRO A 255 5.72 -6.67 -24.32
C PRO A 255 4.97 -5.47 -24.91
N ASN A 256 3.89 -5.73 -25.64
CA ASN A 256 3.04 -4.76 -26.31
C ASN A 256 1.74 -4.46 -25.53
N GLN A 257 1.54 -5.15 -24.40
CA GLN A 257 0.35 -5.05 -23.60
C GLN A 257 0.44 -3.93 -22.56
N TRP A 258 -0.69 -3.30 -22.33
CA TRP A 258 -0.90 -2.33 -21.25
C TRP A 258 -2.20 -2.63 -20.52
N PHE A 259 -2.25 -2.23 -19.26
CA PHE A 259 -3.38 -2.46 -18.37
C PHE A 259 -3.68 -1.18 -17.59
N MET A 260 -4.94 -0.91 -17.30
CA MET A 260 -5.37 0.17 -16.42
C MET A 260 -6.32 -0.35 -15.36
N SER A 261 -6.12 0.06 -14.10
CA SER A 261 -7.10 -0.17 -13.03
C SER A 261 -8.40 0.58 -13.32
N LYS A 262 -9.48 0.25 -12.60
CA LYS A 262 -10.70 1.07 -12.55
C LYS A 262 -10.37 2.50 -12.12
N VAL A 263 -11.13 3.50 -12.58
CA VAL A 263 -10.99 4.89 -12.13
C VAL A 263 -11.22 4.97 -10.62
N ALA A 264 -10.31 5.66 -9.91
CA ALA A 264 -10.38 5.88 -8.46
C ALA A 264 -10.32 4.60 -7.59
N ASP A 265 -10.05 3.45 -8.19
CA ASP A 265 -9.89 2.17 -7.50
C ASP A 265 -8.68 1.39 -8.05
N PRO A 266 -7.52 1.45 -7.36
CA PRO A 266 -6.32 0.77 -7.80
C PRO A 266 -6.34 -0.75 -7.56
N PHE A 267 -7.38 -1.28 -6.90
CA PHE A 267 -7.50 -2.71 -6.54
C PHE A 267 -8.52 -3.45 -7.42
N ASP A 268 -9.24 -2.75 -8.29
CA ASP A 268 -10.20 -3.32 -9.26
C ASP A 268 -9.60 -3.35 -10.68
N TRP A 269 -9.48 -4.57 -11.20
CA TRP A 269 -8.89 -4.93 -12.48
C TRP A 269 -9.83 -5.81 -13.33
N VAL A 270 -11.16 -5.58 -13.21
CA VAL A 270 -12.16 -6.27 -14.03
C VAL A 270 -12.21 -5.68 -15.44
N TYR A 271 -11.71 -6.42 -16.43
CA TYR A 271 -11.70 -5.97 -17.84
C TYR A 271 -12.98 -6.27 -18.62
N SER A 272 -13.89 -7.06 -18.06
CA SER A 272 -15.11 -7.52 -18.74
C SER A 272 -16.37 -6.70 -18.42
N SER A 273 -16.24 -5.62 -17.64
CA SER A 273 -17.38 -4.78 -17.28
C SER A 273 -17.65 -3.74 -18.37
N THR A 274 -18.92 -3.35 -18.53
CA THR A 274 -19.36 -2.34 -19.51
C THR A 274 -19.45 -0.94 -18.91
N ASP A 275 -19.02 -0.75 -17.67
CA ASP A 275 -18.96 0.56 -17.01
C ASP A 275 -17.88 1.43 -17.69
N PRO A 276 -18.19 2.66 -18.15
CA PRO A 276 -17.21 3.60 -18.71
C PRO A 276 -15.98 3.87 -17.83
N LEU A 277 -16.10 3.65 -16.52
CA LEU A 277 -15.01 3.81 -15.53
C LEU A 277 -14.25 2.52 -15.23
N THR A 278 -14.62 1.40 -15.87
CA THR A 278 -14.05 0.07 -15.65
C THR A 278 -12.57 -0.04 -15.98
N ALA A 279 -11.88 -1.03 -15.42
CA ALA A 279 -10.51 -1.37 -15.75
C ALA A 279 -10.36 -1.74 -17.23
N VAL A 280 -9.18 -1.55 -17.80
CA VAL A 280 -8.94 -1.76 -19.23
C VAL A 280 -7.69 -2.58 -19.45
N ALA A 281 -7.73 -3.52 -20.39
CA ALA A 281 -6.56 -4.19 -20.94
C ALA A 281 -6.53 -3.91 -22.45
N GLY A 282 -5.35 -3.60 -23.00
CA GLY A 282 -5.22 -3.25 -24.43
C GLY A 282 -5.83 -4.31 -25.36
N ASN A 283 -5.52 -5.58 -25.11
CA ASN A 283 -6.08 -6.73 -25.82
C ASN A 283 -7.60 -6.95 -25.72
N SER A 284 -8.29 -6.25 -24.82
CA SER A 284 -9.73 -6.40 -24.58
C SER A 284 -10.51 -5.10 -24.70
N ALA A 285 -9.87 -4.03 -25.17
CA ALA A 285 -10.50 -2.74 -25.37
C ALA A 285 -10.50 -2.35 -26.84
N ASP A 286 -11.47 -1.50 -27.20
CA ASP A 286 -11.59 -0.95 -28.56
C ASP A 286 -10.31 -0.21 -28.98
N ALA A 287 -9.62 0.39 -28.00
CA ALA A 287 -8.34 1.07 -28.15
C ALA A 287 -7.18 0.15 -28.62
N GLY A 288 -7.26 -1.15 -28.36
CA GLY A 288 -6.29 -2.14 -28.84
C GLY A 288 -4.95 -2.20 -28.07
N GLU A 289 -4.15 -3.19 -28.46
CA GLU A 289 -2.75 -3.34 -28.04
C GLU A 289 -1.85 -2.36 -28.81
N ILE A 290 -0.66 -2.09 -28.28
CA ILE A 290 0.34 -1.29 -29.00
C ILE A 290 1.00 -2.18 -30.07
N GLY A 291 1.33 -1.62 -31.23
CA GLY A 291 1.98 -2.37 -32.32
C GLY A 291 3.46 -2.74 -32.08
N ASP A 292 4.06 -2.26 -30.98
CA ASP A 292 5.49 -2.37 -30.67
C ASP A 292 5.71 -2.58 -29.16
N ILE A 293 6.94 -2.95 -28.78
CA ILE A 293 7.36 -3.20 -27.40
C ILE A 293 7.34 -1.90 -26.60
N VAL A 294 6.50 -1.82 -25.57
CA VAL A 294 6.40 -0.65 -24.69
C VAL A 294 7.61 -0.58 -23.76
N ARG A 295 8.30 0.57 -23.76
CA ARG A 295 9.50 0.85 -22.96
C ARG A 295 9.33 2.00 -21.98
N ALA A 296 8.37 2.89 -22.22
CA ALA A 296 8.07 4.02 -21.35
C ALA A 296 6.57 4.33 -21.36
N LEU A 297 6.05 4.73 -20.20
CA LEU A 297 4.73 5.30 -20.02
C LEU A 297 4.89 6.75 -19.57
N ILE A 298 4.41 7.69 -20.38
CA ILE A 298 4.62 9.12 -20.15
C ILE A 298 3.26 9.81 -20.13
N PRO A 299 2.70 10.11 -18.93
CA PRO A 299 1.49 10.90 -18.84
C PRO A 299 1.83 12.34 -19.18
N TYR A 300 1.03 12.97 -20.04
CA TYR A 300 1.16 14.38 -20.35
C TYR A 300 -0.17 15.09 -20.08
N LYS A 301 -0.18 15.85 -18.98
CA LYS A 301 -1.40 16.43 -18.39
C LYS A 301 -2.45 15.33 -18.15
N ASP A 302 -3.72 15.69 -18.17
CA ASP A 302 -4.81 14.76 -17.88
C ASP A 302 -5.36 14.03 -19.13
N ASP A 303 -4.97 14.47 -20.33
CA ASP A 303 -5.63 14.06 -21.57
C ASP A 303 -4.82 13.08 -22.42
N TYR A 304 -3.49 13.05 -22.25
CA TYR A 304 -2.61 12.23 -23.08
C TYR A 304 -1.81 11.24 -22.25
N LEU A 305 -1.76 9.99 -22.72
CA LEU A 305 -0.76 9.02 -22.30
C LEU A 305 0.06 8.63 -23.51
N ILE A 306 1.37 8.90 -23.45
CA ILE A 306 2.31 8.59 -24.51
C ILE A 306 3.01 7.28 -24.16
N PHE A 307 3.00 6.34 -25.11
CA PHE A 307 3.76 5.09 -25.05
C PHE A 307 5.04 5.27 -25.86
N GLY A 308 6.17 5.35 -25.15
CA GLY A 308 7.48 5.24 -25.78
C GLY A 308 7.77 3.77 -26.06
N CYS A 309 7.84 3.38 -27.33
CA CYS A 309 8.11 2.00 -27.72
C CYS A 309 9.57 1.84 -28.18
N ALA A 310 9.93 0.65 -28.66
CA ALA A 310 11.29 0.38 -29.11
C ALA A 310 11.66 1.17 -30.38
N SER A 311 10.71 1.36 -31.29
CA SER A 311 10.89 2.05 -32.58
C SER A 311 9.81 3.10 -32.87
N THR A 312 8.64 3.01 -32.23
CA THR A 312 7.49 3.89 -32.48
C THR A 312 7.08 4.68 -31.23
N ILE A 313 6.28 5.73 -31.43
CA ILE A 313 5.60 6.46 -30.34
C ILE A 313 4.11 6.36 -30.60
N TRP A 314 3.33 6.02 -29.57
CA TRP A 314 1.88 5.95 -29.65
C TRP A 314 1.27 6.88 -28.60
N VAL A 315 0.09 7.42 -28.88
CA VAL A 315 -0.62 8.32 -27.96
C VAL A 315 -2.03 7.80 -27.75
N LEU A 316 -2.36 7.52 -26.50
CA LEU A 316 -3.75 7.32 -26.07
C LEU A 316 -4.36 8.67 -25.72
N THR A 317 -5.52 8.95 -26.33
CA THR A 317 -6.37 10.09 -26.01
C THR A 317 -7.70 9.61 -25.41
N GLY A 318 -8.20 10.35 -24.42
CA GLY A 318 -9.49 10.06 -23.81
C GLY A 318 -9.51 8.82 -22.90
N ALA A 319 -10.70 8.30 -22.62
CA ALA A 319 -10.89 7.14 -21.77
C ALA A 319 -11.04 5.88 -22.65
N PRO A 320 -10.12 4.91 -22.60
CA PRO A 320 -10.18 3.76 -23.51
C PRO A 320 -11.40 2.85 -23.30
N ALA A 321 -12.05 2.90 -22.12
CA ALA A 321 -13.33 2.24 -21.87
C ALA A 321 -14.56 3.02 -22.40
N ALA A 322 -14.37 4.23 -22.91
CA ALA A 322 -15.43 5.16 -23.31
C ALA A 322 -15.00 6.00 -24.52
N SER A 323 -14.72 5.31 -25.63
CA SER A 323 -14.37 5.93 -26.92
C SER A 323 -13.01 6.67 -26.95
N GLY A 324 -12.05 6.23 -26.14
CA GLY A 324 -10.65 6.63 -26.28
C GLY A 324 -10.00 5.96 -27.48
N GLU A 325 -9.03 6.64 -28.06
CA GLU A 325 -8.35 6.24 -29.30
C GLU A 325 -6.85 6.20 -29.07
N ILE A 326 -6.18 5.23 -29.69
CA ILE A 326 -4.73 5.11 -29.70
C ILE A 326 -4.25 5.28 -31.12
N ASP A 327 -3.42 6.29 -31.33
CA ASP A 327 -2.82 6.60 -32.62
C ASP A 327 -1.30 6.48 -32.55
N GLU A 328 -0.70 5.95 -33.61
CA GLU A 328 0.74 6.04 -33.82
C GLU A 328 1.08 7.49 -34.20
N VAL A 329 2.17 8.01 -33.63
CA VAL A 329 2.72 9.29 -34.04
C VAL A 329 3.60 9.06 -35.26
N ASP A 330 3.04 9.24 -36.44
CA ASP A 330 3.75 9.24 -37.70
C ASP A 330 3.90 10.67 -38.27
N LEU A 331 4.69 10.77 -39.35
CA LEU A 331 4.98 12.05 -40.01
C LEU A 331 4.13 12.24 -41.29
N THR A 332 3.12 11.41 -41.50
CA THR A 332 2.38 11.29 -42.77
C THR A 332 0.88 11.54 -42.61
#